data_AF-A0A3A5TJF4-F1
#
_entry.id   AF-A0A3A5TJF4-F1
#
_cell.length_a   1.000
_cell.length_b   1.000
_cell.length_c   1.000
_cell.angle_alpha   90.00
_cell.angle_beta   90.00
_cell.angle_gamma   90.00
#
_symmetry.space_group_name_H-M   'P 1'
#
loop_
_entity.id
_entity.type
_entity.pdbx_description
1 polymer ?
#
loop_
_entity_poly.entity_id
_entity_poly.type
_entity_poly.pdbx_seq_one_letter_code
_entity_poly.pdbx_strand_id
1 'polypeptide(L)'
;MKNILFGILLTFSCSLMSCGTYEDEYIEVNQFPKYSWVAAADSASTAFVNRYWNTSVRCFNNTFDGQIAQNDYWPEAHGLDVIVDAYLRTNDEKYKKVIWDFYDGVKNKNGGKWRHDFYDDMGWHAMAHLRAYYATNDDRFLQSSHDLWTWITEGWNDYDGGGIQWKVGTDAESMGKGIPSNGPAAIIAARFAQKYPDETINGFTNLQWALRIYEWMKYHRTVLSTGRIFENYDTTNGDYSYDVGTFMGAAIELYNITKEKVYFNDAVKVARYHIANNVNTAYKVMRDYGEQTGDGGGHDCNLFKGIFVRYFTILIQHPDLSEGDRMRFVAFLKNNANYLWTLGTEKPDIKMSPTWWQMPKGDTAWGDLRSAISGTTTIEAMALLEKNGLVD
;
A
#
# COMPACT_ATOMS: atom_id res chain seq x y z
N MET A 1 -39.25 -50.93 -56.76
CA MET A 1 -37.95 -50.28 -56.52
C MET A 1 -38.24 -48.82 -56.19
N LYS A 2 -38.60 -48.53 -54.93
CA LYS A 2 -37.80 -47.86 -53.87
C LYS A 2 -37.30 -46.47 -54.28
N ASN A 3 -37.79 -45.45 -53.57
CA ASN A 3 -37.18 -44.15 -53.17
C ASN A 3 -38.32 -43.23 -52.66
N ILE A 4 -38.85 -43.43 -51.45
CA ILE A 4 -38.44 -42.83 -50.16
C ILE A 4 -38.34 -41.29 -50.20
N LEU A 5 -39.37 -40.63 -49.65
CA LEU A 5 -39.37 -39.24 -49.19
C LEU A 5 -38.34 -39.07 -48.07
N PHE A 6 -37.55 -38.00 -48.13
CA PHE A 6 -36.84 -37.48 -46.96
C PHE A 6 -37.23 -36.02 -46.74
N GLY A 7 -37.94 -35.77 -45.64
CA GLY A 7 -38.19 -34.44 -45.10
C GLY A 7 -36.94 -33.91 -44.43
N ILE A 8 -36.62 -32.64 -44.70
CA ILE A 8 -35.54 -31.92 -44.03
C ILE A 8 -36.11 -31.36 -42.73
N LEU A 9 -35.73 -31.97 -41.60
CA LEU A 9 -35.89 -31.35 -40.27
C LEU A 9 -34.69 -30.41 -40.05
N LEU A 10 -34.95 -29.09 -40.01
CA LEU A 10 -34.02 -28.13 -39.44
C LEU A 10 -34.08 -28.24 -37.91
N THR A 11 -33.06 -28.84 -37.30
CA THR A 11 -32.81 -28.69 -35.86
C THR A 11 -31.95 -27.47 -35.62
N PHE A 12 -32.57 -26.42 -35.08
CA PHE A 12 -31.89 -25.21 -34.60
C PHE A 12 -31.24 -25.52 -33.25
N SER A 13 -29.96 -25.86 -33.25
CA SER A 13 -29.18 -26.02 -32.02
C SER A 13 -28.69 -24.65 -31.55
N CYS A 14 -29.44 -24.03 -30.64
CA CYS A 14 -28.95 -22.92 -29.82
C CYS A 14 -27.85 -23.45 -28.88
N SER A 15 -26.59 -23.30 -29.26
CA SER A 15 -25.46 -23.45 -28.35
C SER A 15 -25.39 -22.22 -27.43
N LEU A 16 -25.96 -22.36 -26.23
CA LEU A 16 -25.64 -21.51 -25.09
C LEU A 16 -24.15 -21.70 -24.78
N MET A 17 -23.31 -20.75 -25.21
CA MET A 17 -21.93 -20.68 -24.73
C MET A 17 -21.97 -20.22 -23.27
N SER A 18 -21.82 -21.19 -22.37
CA SER A 18 -21.53 -20.98 -20.96
C SER A 18 -20.25 -20.14 -20.82
N CYS A 19 -20.30 -19.12 -19.96
CA CYS A 19 -19.13 -18.37 -19.51
C CYS A 19 -18.15 -19.35 -18.86
N GLY A 20 -17.10 -19.72 -19.58
CA GLY A 20 -15.97 -20.43 -19.00
C GLY A 20 -15.27 -19.52 -17.98
N THR A 21 -15.16 -19.99 -16.74
CA THR A 21 -14.19 -19.47 -15.78
C THR A 21 -12.80 -19.62 -16.37
N TYR A 22 -12.06 -18.53 -16.51
CA TYR A 22 -10.65 -18.60 -16.88
C TYR A 22 -9.91 -19.30 -15.73
N GLU A 23 -9.50 -20.55 -15.94
CA GLU A 23 -8.49 -21.21 -15.11
C GLU A 23 -7.11 -20.71 -15.55
N ASP A 24 -6.80 -19.45 -15.26
CA ASP A 24 -5.40 -19.01 -15.30
C ASP A 24 -4.74 -19.54 -14.02
N GLU A 25 -4.19 -20.75 -14.07
CA GLU A 25 -3.26 -21.20 -13.04
C GLU A 25 -2.04 -20.28 -13.05
N TYR A 26 -1.74 -19.67 -11.91
CA TYR A 26 -0.49 -18.96 -11.74
C TYR A 26 0.65 -19.98 -11.71
N ILE A 27 1.49 -19.97 -12.74
CA ILE A 27 2.65 -20.86 -12.81
C ILE A 27 3.79 -20.21 -12.03
N GLU A 28 4.20 -20.84 -10.92
CA GLU A 28 5.40 -20.45 -10.18
C GLU A 28 6.63 -20.66 -11.10
N VAL A 29 7.28 -19.56 -11.49
CA VAL A 29 8.34 -19.57 -12.51
C VAL A 29 9.62 -20.23 -12.00
N ASN A 30 9.83 -20.25 -10.67
CA ASN A 30 10.98 -20.83 -10.00
C ASN A 30 10.54 -21.60 -8.74
N GLN A 31 11.12 -22.77 -8.51
CA GLN A 31 10.90 -23.51 -7.26
C GLN A 31 11.73 -22.89 -6.14
N PHE A 32 11.10 -22.06 -5.31
CA PHE A 32 11.70 -21.51 -4.10
C PHE A 32 11.60 -22.52 -2.95
N PRO A 33 12.57 -22.54 -2.01
CA PRO A 33 12.43 -23.39 -0.83
C PRO A 33 11.27 -22.88 0.03
N LYS A 34 10.69 -23.79 0.82
CA LYS A 34 9.65 -23.40 1.77
C LYS A 34 10.26 -22.58 2.91
N TYR A 35 9.66 -21.42 3.17
CA TYR A 35 10.04 -20.53 4.27
C TYR A 35 8.99 -20.58 5.38
N SER A 36 9.42 -20.42 6.64
CA SER A 36 8.50 -19.95 7.68
C SER A 36 8.46 -18.43 7.60
N TRP A 37 7.31 -17.87 7.20
CA TRP A 37 7.15 -16.43 7.06
C TRP A 37 7.16 -15.74 8.42
N VAL A 38 6.63 -16.38 9.46
CA VAL A 38 6.76 -15.91 10.85
C VAL A 38 8.24 -15.77 11.27
N ALA A 39 9.10 -16.74 10.96
CA ALA A 39 10.53 -16.66 11.30
C ALA A 39 11.26 -15.61 10.44
N ALA A 40 10.90 -15.48 9.16
CA ALA A 40 11.41 -14.43 8.30
C ALA A 40 11.01 -13.03 8.81
N ALA A 41 9.77 -12.85 9.24
CA ALA A 41 9.26 -11.60 9.79
C ALA A 41 9.92 -11.26 11.13
N ASP A 42 10.17 -12.25 11.98
CA ASP A 42 10.92 -12.04 13.22
C ASP A 42 12.34 -11.53 12.96
N SER A 43 13.01 -12.13 11.97
CA SER A 43 14.34 -11.70 11.53
C SER A 43 14.32 -10.30 10.93
N ALA A 44 13.36 -10.03 10.03
CA ALA A 44 13.23 -8.75 9.33
C ALA A 44 12.93 -7.59 10.29
N SER A 45 11.92 -7.71 11.14
CA SER A 45 11.53 -6.64 12.06
C SER A 45 12.54 -6.42 13.18
N THR A 46 13.22 -7.48 13.65
CA THR A 46 14.33 -7.34 14.60
C THR A 46 15.50 -6.62 13.96
N ALA A 47 15.90 -7.00 12.75
CA ALA A 47 16.98 -6.32 12.02
C ALA A 47 16.60 -4.86 11.69
N PHE A 48 15.35 -4.60 11.30
CA PHE A 48 14.86 -3.27 11.01
C PHE A 48 15.05 -2.31 12.19
N VAL A 49 14.64 -2.73 13.39
CA VAL A 49 14.90 -1.95 14.62
C VAL A 49 16.40 -1.80 14.87
N ASN A 50 17.18 -2.88 14.83
CA ASN A 50 18.60 -2.85 15.16
C ASN A 50 19.42 -1.94 14.24
N ARG A 51 19.06 -1.86 12.95
CA ARG A 51 19.79 -1.13 11.92
C ARG A 51 19.31 0.31 11.76
N TYR A 52 18.00 0.52 11.79
CA TYR A 52 17.42 1.82 11.44
C TYR A 52 16.91 2.61 12.63
N TRP A 53 16.63 2.03 13.80
CA TRP A 53 16.12 2.82 14.93
C TRP A 53 17.23 3.58 15.67
N ASN A 54 17.17 4.90 15.68
CA ASN A 54 18.09 5.75 16.42
C ASN A 54 17.55 6.03 17.83
N THR A 55 18.12 5.39 18.85
CA THR A 55 17.64 5.55 20.24
C THR A 55 17.96 6.91 20.86
N SER A 56 18.99 7.61 20.39
CA SER A 56 19.38 8.93 20.90
C SER A 56 18.45 10.03 20.41
N VAL A 57 18.11 10.02 19.12
CA VAL A 57 17.25 11.02 18.48
C VAL A 57 15.77 10.59 18.45
N ARG A 58 15.51 9.30 18.69
CA ARG A 58 14.17 8.67 18.65
C ARG A 58 13.47 8.80 17.30
N CYS A 59 14.25 8.64 16.23
CA CYS A 59 13.81 8.69 14.84
C CYS A 59 14.45 7.53 14.07
N PHE A 60 14.03 7.28 12.83
CA PHE A 60 14.74 6.33 11.97
C PHE A 60 15.95 6.97 11.28
N ASN A 61 17.05 6.22 11.22
CA ASN A 61 18.19 6.49 10.35
C ASN A 61 17.78 6.22 8.89
N ASN A 62 18.25 7.05 7.96
CA ASN A 62 17.94 6.90 6.54
C ASN A 62 18.80 5.81 5.87
N THR A 63 19.92 5.47 6.52
CA THR A 63 20.99 4.59 6.02
C THR A 63 21.04 3.31 6.87
N PHE A 64 21.53 2.20 6.30
CA PHE A 64 21.54 0.88 6.95
C PHE A 64 22.31 0.82 8.29
N ASP A 65 23.37 1.62 8.44
CA ASP A 65 24.24 1.59 9.64
C ASP A 65 24.38 2.95 10.35
N GLY A 66 23.33 3.76 10.35
CA GLY A 66 23.15 4.69 11.47
C GLY A 66 23.34 6.19 11.20
N GLN A 67 23.25 6.65 9.96
CA GLN A 67 23.21 8.08 9.65
C GLN A 67 21.79 8.58 9.38
N ILE A 68 21.42 9.67 10.06
CA ILE A 68 20.30 10.53 9.66
C ILE A 68 20.84 11.52 8.62
N ALA A 69 20.73 11.17 7.34
CA ALA A 69 21.27 11.95 6.24
C ALA A 69 20.27 12.97 5.67
N GLN A 70 18.96 12.77 5.90
CA GLN A 70 17.90 13.69 5.47
C GLN A 70 16.65 13.64 6.39
N ASN A 71 15.78 14.64 6.25
CA ASN A 71 14.49 14.65 6.91
C ASN A 71 13.49 13.78 6.15
N ASP A 72 13.42 12.49 6.50
CA ASP A 72 12.43 11.54 6.00
C ASP A 72 11.14 11.62 6.82
N TYR A 73 10.40 12.72 6.72
CA TYR A 73 9.14 12.83 7.45
C TYR A 73 8.15 11.72 7.04
N TRP A 74 7.72 11.67 5.77
CA TRP A 74 6.77 10.65 5.34
C TRP A 74 7.24 9.17 5.39
N PRO A 75 8.52 8.81 5.08
CA PRO A 75 8.97 7.43 5.23
C PRO A 75 9.00 7.01 6.70
N GLU A 76 9.23 7.93 7.64
CA GLU A 76 9.18 7.60 9.06
C GLU A 76 7.77 7.19 9.52
N ALA A 77 6.69 7.73 8.93
CA ALA A 77 5.33 7.21 9.15
C ALA A 77 5.21 5.72 8.79
N HIS A 78 5.84 5.29 7.70
CA HIS A 78 5.84 3.89 7.29
C HIS A 78 6.82 3.03 8.11
N GLY A 79 7.88 3.62 8.64
CA GLY A 79 8.70 2.99 9.67
C GLY A 79 7.88 2.65 10.91
N LEU A 80 7.05 3.59 11.39
CA LEU A 80 6.09 3.33 12.48
C LEU A 80 5.13 2.20 12.13
N ASP A 81 4.59 2.18 10.92
CA ASP A 81 3.71 1.11 10.45
C ASP A 81 4.33 -0.29 10.54
N VAL A 82 5.63 -0.43 10.21
CA VAL A 82 6.40 -1.68 10.34
C VAL A 82 6.52 -2.10 11.81
N ILE A 83 6.83 -1.16 12.71
CA ILE A 83 6.93 -1.46 14.14
C ILE A 83 5.58 -1.85 14.72
N VAL A 84 4.49 -1.23 14.26
CA VAL A 84 3.12 -1.62 14.63
C VAL A 84 2.81 -3.03 14.15
N ASP A 85 3.17 -3.41 12.93
CA ASP A 85 2.98 -4.78 12.42
C ASP A 85 3.72 -5.80 13.30
N ALA A 86 5.00 -5.53 13.59
CA ALA A 86 5.82 -6.38 14.44
C ALA A 86 5.22 -6.51 15.86
N TYR A 87 4.78 -5.41 16.47
CA TYR A 87 4.12 -5.43 17.78
C TYR A 87 2.81 -6.22 17.76
N LEU A 88 1.97 -6.05 16.75
CA LEU A 88 0.71 -6.81 16.63
C LEU A 88 0.96 -8.31 16.43
N ARG A 89 2.05 -8.69 15.77
CA ARG A 89 2.44 -10.11 15.60
C ARG A 89 2.97 -10.72 16.89
N THR A 90 3.83 -10.01 17.62
CA THR A 90 4.62 -10.60 18.73
C THR A 90 4.13 -10.21 20.13
N ASN A 91 3.42 -9.09 20.26
CA ASN A 91 3.11 -8.43 21.52
C ASN A 91 4.36 -8.14 22.38
N ASP A 92 5.51 -7.90 21.74
CA ASP A 92 6.79 -7.63 22.41
C ASP A 92 6.94 -6.15 22.78
N GLU A 93 7.13 -5.87 24.06
CA GLU A 93 7.27 -4.52 24.63
C GLU A 93 8.44 -3.73 24.01
N LYS A 94 9.45 -4.38 23.41
CA LYS A 94 10.52 -3.68 22.70
C LYS A 94 9.99 -2.82 21.55
N TYR A 95 9.00 -3.33 20.79
CA TYR A 95 8.40 -2.59 19.68
C TYR A 95 7.46 -1.50 20.18
N LYS A 96 6.70 -1.78 21.25
CA LYS A 96 5.85 -0.78 21.91
C LYS A 96 6.64 0.43 22.39
N LYS A 97 7.83 0.19 22.96
CA LYS A 97 8.75 1.27 23.35
C LYS A 97 9.18 2.13 22.15
N VAL A 98 9.51 1.51 21.01
CA VAL A 98 9.85 2.23 19.78
C VAL A 98 8.66 3.08 19.31
N ILE A 99 7.44 2.53 19.31
CA ILE A 99 6.21 3.28 18.98
C ILE A 99 6.07 4.53 19.86
N TRP A 100 6.24 4.40 21.18
CA TRP A 100 6.11 5.54 22.08
C TRP A 100 7.23 6.58 21.91
N ASP A 101 8.48 6.14 21.75
CA ASP A 101 9.62 7.04 21.58
C ASP A 101 9.54 7.80 20.24
N PHE A 102 9.03 7.15 19.18
CA PHE A 102 8.78 7.75 17.86
C PHE A 102 7.94 9.02 17.94
N TYR A 103 6.89 9.01 18.76
CA TYR A 103 5.96 10.15 18.84
C TYR A 103 6.69 11.45 19.17
N ASP A 104 7.57 11.42 20.16
CA ASP A 104 8.29 12.63 20.58
C ASP A 104 9.47 12.93 19.65
N GLY A 105 10.19 11.90 19.19
CA GLY A 105 11.37 12.09 18.34
C GLY A 105 11.05 12.70 16.98
N VAL A 106 10.11 12.11 16.25
CA VAL A 106 9.77 12.58 14.89
C VAL A 106 9.08 13.94 14.92
N LYS A 107 8.23 14.19 15.92
CA LYS A 107 7.66 15.53 16.14
C LYS A 107 8.75 16.57 16.36
N ASN A 108 9.77 16.26 17.18
CA ASN A 108 10.88 17.18 17.43
C ASN A 108 11.73 17.39 16.17
N LYS A 109 12.00 16.33 15.39
CA LYS A 109 12.69 16.40 14.11
C LYS A 109 11.95 17.29 13.10
N ASN A 110 10.61 17.30 13.15
CA ASN A 110 9.75 18.19 12.37
C ASN A 110 9.52 19.59 13.03
N GLY A 111 10.47 20.06 13.84
CA GLY A 111 10.40 21.40 14.45
C GLY A 111 9.37 21.53 15.57
N GLY A 112 9.05 20.44 16.27
CA GLY A 112 8.14 20.42 17.42
C GLY A 112 6.66 20.36 17.06
N LYS A 113 6.31 20.03 15.82
CA LYS A 113 4.93 19.99 15.30
C LYS A 113 4.70 18.81 14.36
N TRP A 114 3.44 18.41 14.19
CA TRP A 114 3.04 17.40 13.19
C TRP A 114 2.57 18.03 11.86
N ARG A 115 2.17 19.30 11.85
CA ARG A 115 1.80 19.97 10.61
C ARG A 115 3.01 20.05 9.66
N HIS A 116 2.79 19.70 8.40
CA HIS A 116 3.80 19.72 7.35
C HIS A 116 3.27 20.45 6.10
N ASP A 117 4.16 20.84 5.20
CA ASP A 117 3.79 21.58 3.99
C ASP A 117 3.27 20.67 2.86
N PHE A 118 3.38 19.36 3.02
CA PHE A 118 2.95 18.36 2.04
C PHE A 118 1.76 17.58 2.61
N TYR A 119 0.66 17.52 1.86
CA TYR A 119 -0.60 16.93 2.31
C TYR A 119 -0.59 15.40 2.30
N ASP A 120 0.13 14.80 1.36
CA ASP A 120 0.46 13.38 1.34
C ASP A 120 1.28 12.98 2.57
N ASP A 121 2.35 13.71 2.88
CA ASP A 121 3.17 13.52 4.09
C ASP A 121 2.32 13.52 5.37
N MET A 122 1.38 14.47 5.49
CA MET A 122 0.43 14.50 6.60
C MET A 122 -0.51 13.28 6.57
N GLY A 123 -0.98 12.86 5.39
CA GLY A 123 -1.85 11.69 5.21
C GLY A 123 -1.21 10.39 5.66
N TRP A 124 0.07 10.17 5.34
CA TRP A 124 0.84 9.01 5.79
C TRP A 124 0.93 8.96 7.31
N HIS A 125 1.28 10.07 7.95
CA HIS A 125 1.29 10.16 9.41
C HIS A 125 -0.08 9.98 10.04
N ALA A 126 -1.14 10.57 9.46
CA ALA A 126 -2.49 10.47 10.01
C ALA A 126 -2.95 9.01 10.07
N MET A 127 -2.64 8.21 9.04
CA MET A 127 -2.95 6.79 8.99
C MET A 127 -2.08 5.97 9.95
N ALA A 128 -0.76 6.19 9.96
CA ALA A 128 0.17 5.46 10.83
C ALA A 128 -0.12 5.73 12.32
N HIS A 129 -0.44 6.97 12.67
CA HIS A 129 -0.80 7.35 14.04
C HIS A 129 -2.11 6.68 14.47
N LEU A 130 -3.15 6.67 13.62
CA LEU A 130 -4.39 5.97 13.96
C LEU A 130 -4.15 4.46 14.20
N ARG A 131 -3.28 3.82 13.42
CA ARG A 131 -2.87 2.42 13.63
C ARG A 131 -2.11 2.24 14.95
N ALA A 132 -1.19 3.14 15.27
CA ALA A 132 -0.44 3.11 16.54
C ALA A 132 -1.37 3.30 17.76
N TYR A 133 -2.39 4.15 17.64
CA TYR A 133 -3.44 4.28 18.65
C TYR A 133 -4.17 2.96 18.87
N TYR A 134 -4.66 2.31 17.80
CA TYR A 134 -5.36 1.03 17.95
C TYR A 134 -4.47 -0.08 18.52
N ALA A 135 -3.17 -0.05 18.24
CA ALA A 135 -2.23 -1.03 18.77
C ALA A 135 -1.88 -0.79 20.25
N THR A 136 -1.73 0.46 20.68
CA THR A 136 -1.15 0.80 21.99
C THR A 136 -2.10 1.44 22.98
N ASN A 137 -3.27 1.90 22.51
CA ASN A 137 -4.24 2.70 23.26
C ASN A 137 -3.64 4.01 23.84
N ASP A 138 -2.67 4.62 23.15
CA ASP A 138 -2.09 5.91 23.50
C ASP A 138 -2.81 7.05 22.75
N ASP A 139 -3.62 7.82 23.48
CA ASP A 139 -4.46 8.89 22.94
C ASP A 139 -3.69 10.01 22.23
N ARG A 140 -2.38 10.17 22.49
CA ARG A 140 -1.55 11.15 21.77
C ARG A 140 -1.53 10.89 20.27
N PHE A 141 -1.54 9.61 19.89
CA PHE A 141 -1.61 9.20 18.49
C PHE A 141 -2.98 9.47 17.86
N LEU A 142 -4.07 9.25 18.61
CA LEU A 142 -5.41 9.58 18.12
C LEU A 142 -5.56 11.09 17.90
N GLN A 143 -5.12 11.90 18.86
CA GLN A 143 -5.17 13.36 18.74
C GLN A 143 -4.39 13.85 17.52
N SER A 144 -3.13 13.42 17.38
CA SER A 144 -2.30 13.86 16.24
C SER A 144 -2.84 13.36 14.89
N SER A 145 -3.41 12.15 14.82
CA SER A 145 -4.08 11.67 13.61
C SER A 145 -5.27 12.56 13.22
N HIS A 146 -6.06 12.99 14.21
CA HIS A 146 -7.21 13.86 14.01
C HIS A 146 -6.80 15.28 13.57
N ASP A 147 -5.78 15.85 14.22
CA ASP A 147 -5.22 17.16 13.84
C ASP A 147 -4.71 17.15 12.39
N LEU A 148 -3.95 16.10 12.02
CA LEU A 148 -3.45 15.90 10.67
C LEU A 148 -4.59 15.77 9.66
N TRP A 149 -5.61 14.98 9.94
CA TRP A 149 -6.79 14.88 9.08
C TRP A 149 -7.47 16.23 8.89
N THR A 150 -7.67 16.98 9.97
CA THR A 150 -8.24 18.33 9.90
C THR A 150 -7.44 19.23 8.97
N TRP A 151 -6.10 19.28 9.11
CA TRP A 151 -5.25 20.07 8.22
C TRP A 151 -5.27 19.57 6.77
N ILE A 152 -5.35 18.26 6.54
CA ILE A 152 -5.45 17.70 5.18
C ILE A 152 -6.68 18.23 4.43
N THR A 153 -7.81 18.40 5.11
CA THR A 153 -9.02 18.95 4.47
C THR A 153 -8.84 20.39 3.96
N GLU A 154 -7.88 21.15 4.50
CA GLU A 154 -7.54 22.50 4.01
C GLU A 154 -6.97 22.48 2.58
N GLY A 155 -6.42 21.34 2.14
CA GLY A 155 -5.86 21.18 0.80
C GLY A 155 -6.88 20.93 -0.29
N TRP A 156 -8.15 20.68 0.06
CA TRP A 156 -9.21 20.54 -0.94
C TRP A 156 -9.53 21.87 -1.61
N ASN A 157 -9.63 21.86 -2.94
CA ASN A 157 -10.15 22.98 -3.71
C ASN A 157 -10.80 22.50 -5.03
N ASP A 158 -11.62 23.34 -5.66
CA ASP A 158 -12.44 22.96 -6.83
C ASP A 158 -11.71 23.03 -8.19
N TYR A 159 -10.43 23.46 -8.23
CA TYR A 159 -9.61 23.36 -9.44
C TYR A 159 -9.50 21.88 -9.89
N ASP A 160 -9.42 21.60 -11.19
CA ASP A 160 -9.36 20.22 -11.73
C ASP A 160 -10.46 19.28 -11.16
N GLY A 161 -11.67 19.82 -10.98
CA GLY A 161 -12.86 19.06 -10.56
C GLY A 161 -12.91 18.65 -9.09
N GLY A 162 -12.05 19.22 -8.24
CA GLY A 162 -11.94 18.87 -6.83
C GLY A 162 -10.56 18.29 -6.48
N GLY A 163 -10.48 17.56 -5.37
CA GLY A 163 -9.25 16.88 -4.96
C GLY A 163 -8.33 17.75 -4.10
N ILE A 164 -7.50 17.07 -3.31
CA ILE A 164 -6.53 17.64 -2.40
C ILE A 164 -5.23 17.90 -3.15
N GLN A 165 -4.76 19.15 -3.12
CA GLN A 165 -3.48 19.51 -3.72
C GLN A 165 -2.31 18.80 -3.01
N TRP A 166 -1.17 18.65 -3.68
CA TRP A 166 -0.04 17.93 -3.11
C TRP A 166 0.64 18.73 -1.98
N LYS A 167 0.83 20.04 -2.20
CA LYS A 167 1.55 20.91 -1.27
C LYS A 167 0.70 22.10 -0.83
N VAL A 168 0.87 22.57 0.41
CA VAL A 168 0.28 23.80 0.94
C VAL A 168 0.69 25.00 0.07
N GLY A 169 -0.30 25.75 -0.39
CA GLY A 169 -0.10 26.93 -1.24
C GLY A 169 -1.43 27.48 -1.74
N THR A 170 -1.43 28.73 -2.21
CA THR A 170 -2.64 29.41 -2.69
C THR A 170 -2.88 29.25 -4.18
N ASP A 171 -1.85 28.90 -4.95
CA ASP A 171 -1.94 28.66 -6.38
C ASP A 171 -2.15 27.16 -6.66
N ALA A 172 -3.42 26.75 -6.72
CA ALA A 172 -3.80 25.34 -6.83
C ALA A 172 -3.21 24.64 -8.07
N GLU A 173 -3.01 25.35 -9.18
CA GLU A 173 -2.45 24.80 -10.41
C GLU A 173 -0.99 24.39 -10.22
N SER A 174 -0.16 25.25 -9.63
CA SER A 174 1.25 24.93 -9.40
C SER A 174 1.49 23.96 -8.25
N MET A 175 0.52 23.76 -7.36
CA MET A 175 0.64 22.81 -6.25
C MET A 175 0.38 21.36 -6.65
N GLY A 176 -0.23 21.10 -7.81
CA GLY A 176 -0.46 19.76 -8.34
C GLY A 176 -1.50 18.94 -7.56
N LYS A 177 -2.06 17.91 -8.20
CA LYS A 177 -3.02 16.96 -7.60
C LYS A 177 -2.72 15.55 -8.09
N GLY A 178 -2.75 14.58 -7.19
CA GLY A 178 -2.48 13.18 -7.52
C GLY A 178 -3.06 12.22 -6.49
N ILE A 179 -2.99 10.94 -6.78
CA ILE A 179 -3.29 9.89 -5.81
C ILE A 179 -2.45 10.03 -4.52
N PRO A 180 -1.15 10.42 -4.50
CA PRO A 180 -0.38 10.54 -3.25
C PRO A 180 -1.07 11.36 -2.15
N SER A 181 -1.68 12.51 -2.48
CA SER A 181 -2.38 13.35 -1.48
C SER A 181 -3.85 12.95 -1.26
N ASN A 182 -4.46 12.22 -2.20
CA ASN A 182 -5.89 11.91 -2.18
C ASN A 182 -6.18 10.49 -1.65
N GLY A 183 -5.36 9.50 -1.96
CA GLY A 183 -5.50 8.11 -1.51
C GLY A 183 -5.45 7.99 0.01
N PRO A 184 -4.36 8.43 0.67
CA PRO A 184 -4.27 8.51 2.12
C PRO A 184 -5.43 9.29 2.76
N ALA A 185 -5.79 10.43 2.17
CA ALA A 185 -6.86 11.28 2.66
C ALA A 185 -8.23 10.59 2.63
N ALA A 186 -8.56 9.88 1.54
CA ALA A 186 -9.80 9.11 1.45
C ALA A 186 -9.85 7.98 2.49
N ILE A 187 -8.72 7.29 2.73
CA ILE A 187 -8.63 6.23 3.73
C ILE A 187 -8.83 6.79 5.14
N ILE A 188 -8.11 7.86 5.51
CA ILE A 188 -8.22 8.42 6.86
C ILE A 188 -9.62 9.04 7.08
N ALA A 189 -10.20 9.69 6.07
CA ALA A 189 -11.58 10.17 6.11
C ALA A 189 -12.58 9.02 6.36
N ALA A 190 -12.45 7.90 5.65
CA ALA A 190 -13.33 6.75 5.81
C ALA A 190 -13.19 6.12 7.21
N ARG A 191 -11.96 6.03 7.73
CA ARG A 191 -11.71 5.52 9.09
C ARG A 191 -12.28 6.45 10.16
N PHE A 192 -12.15 7.77 9.99
CA PHE A 192 -12.80 8.73 10.89
C PHE A 192 -14.32 8.74 10.75
N ALA A 193 -14.88 8.45 9.57
CA ALA A 193 -16.32 8.28 9.42
C ALA A 193 -16.87 7.10 10.25
N GLN A 194 -16.11 6.01 10.37
CA GLN A 194 -16.48 4.89 11.24
C GLN A 194 -16.37 5.25 12.73
N LYS A 195 -15.34 6.04 13.12
CA LYS A 195 -15.09 6.39 14.52
C LYS A 195 -15.96 7.57 15.02
N TYR A 196 -16.20 8.56 14.17
CA TYR A 196 -16.92 9.80 14.42
C TYR A 196 -17.90 10.08 13.28
N PRO A 197 -19.02 9.33 13.19
CA PRO A 197 -19.94 9.41 12.05
C PRO A 197 -20.61 10.78 11.89
N ASP A 198 -20.85 11.48 12.99
CA ASP A 198 -21.53 12.78 13.01
C ASP A 198 -20.57 13.99 13.02
N GLU A 199 -19.26 13.74 13.10
CA GLU A 199 -18.28 14.82 13.09
C GLU A 199 -18.26 15.50 11.72
N THR A 200 -18.14 16.82 11.74
CA THR A 200 -18.02 17.63 10.53
C THR A 200 -16.76 18.47 10.56
N ILE A 201 -16.07 18.52 9.42
CA ILE A 201 -14.89 19.35 9.18
C ILE A 201 -15.18 20.15 7.92
N ASN A 202 -15.07 21.48 8.02
CA ASN A 202 -15.34 22.40 6.91
C ASN A 202 -16.71 22.18 6.24
N GLY A 203 -17.73 21.84 7.04
CA GLY A 203 -19.12 21.69 6.58
C GLY A 203 -19.49 20.32 6.00
N PHE A 204 -18.56 19.35 5.99
CA PHE A 204 -18.82 17.99 5.52
C PHE A 204 -18.54 16.97 6.62
N THR A 205 -19.36 15.92 6.68
CA THR A 205 -19.05 14.73 7.48
C THR A 205 -17.81 14.02 6.94
N ASN A 206 -17.14 13.24 7.80
CA ASN A 206 -16.00 12.43 7.37
C ASN A 206 -16.36 11.45 6.24
N LEU A 207 -17.58 10.91 6.20
CA LEU A 207 -18.05 10.06 5.09
C LEU A 207 -18.18 10.86 3.79
N GLN A 208 -18.74 12.07 3.85
CA GLN A 208 -18.83 12.94 2.67
C GLN A 208 -17.45 13.31 2.14
N TRP A 209 -16.47 13.56 3.02
CA TRP A 209 -15.08 13.74 2.61
C TRP A 209 -14.52 12.51 1.91
N ALA A 210 -14.66 11.32 2.50
CA ALA A 210 -14.17 10.07 1.92
C ALA A 210 -14.75 9.82 0.52
N LEU A 211 -16.06 10.04 0.34
CA LEU A 211 -16.74 9.89 -0.95
C LEU A 211 -16.23 10.90 -1.98
N ARG A 212 -16.14 12.19 -1.63
CA ARG A 212 -15.67 13.25 -2.55
C ARG A 212 -14.26 12.99 -3.06
N ILE A 213 -13.35 12.61 -2.16
CA ILE A 213 -11.96 12.35 -2.50
C ILE A 213 -11.85 11.08 -3.36
N TYR A 214 -12.59 10.03 -3.00
CA TYR A 214 -12.63 8.79 -3.79
C TYR A 214 -13.19 8.99 -5.19
N GLU A 215 -14.29 9.73 -5.33
CA GLU A 215 -14.87 10.07 -6.63
C GLU A 215 -13.86 10.83 -7.49
N TRP A 216 -13.15 11.81 -6.93
CA TRP A 216 -12.12 12.53 -7.65
C TRP A 216 -11.03 11.57 -8.19
N MET A 217 -10.50 10.68 -7.34
CA MET A 217 -9.50 9.68 -7.78
C MET A 217 -10.04 8.77 -8.88
N LYS A 218 -11.27 8.29 -8.73
CA LYS A 218 -11.91 7.37 -9.67
C LYS A 218 -12.11 7.99 -11.05
N TYR A 219 -12.44 9.28 -11.12
CA TYR A 219 -12.74 9.95 -12.39
C TYR A 219 -11.53 10.68 -13.01
N HIS A 220 -10.51 11.06 -12.23
CA HIS A 220 -9.36 11.84 -12.72
C HIS A 220 -8.04 11.05 -12.80
N ARG A 221 -7.93 9.91 -12.12
CA ARG A 221 -6.69 9.13 -11.99
C ARG A 221 -6.88 7.64 -12.25
N THR A 222 -8.01 7.24 -12.83
CA THR A 222 -8.33 5.84 -13.17
C THR A 222 -8.84 5.70 -14.60
N VAL A 223 -8.31 4.74 -15.36
CA VAL A 223 -8.93 4.29 -16.62
C VAL A 223 -10.05 3.32 -16.27
N LEU A 224 -11.28 3.82 -16.23
CA LEU A 224 -12.45 3.07 -15.75
C LEU A 224 -12.68 1.72 -16.44
N SER A 225 -12.31 1.58 -17.71
CA SER A 225 -12.51 0.33 -18.47
C SER A 225 -11.56 -0.79 -18.02
N THR A 226 -10.32 -0.46 -17.66
CA THR A 226 -9.26 -1.44 -17.33
C THR A 226 -8.97 -1.55 -15.84
N GLY A 227 -9.15 -0.47 -15.08
CA GLY A 227 -8.68 -0.38 -13.69
C GLY A 227 -7.24 0.14 -13.57
N ARG A 228 -6.64 0.68 -14.64
CA ARG A 228 -5.34 1.34 -14.58
C ARG A 228 -5.43 2.59 -13.71
N ILE A 229 -4.62 2.67 -12.66
CA ILE A 229 -4.37 3.90 -11.90
C ILE A 229 -3.13 4.58 -12.51
N PHE A 230 -3.18 5.91 -12.67
CA PHE A 230 -2.11 6.68 -13.31
C PHE A 230 -1.93 8.05 -12.64
N GLU A 231 -0.68 8.51 -12.54
CA GLU A 231 -0.36 9.93 -12.25
C GLU A 231 -0.22 10.76 -13.53
N ASN A 232 0.20 10.13 -14.63
CA ASN A 232 0.24 10.73 -15.96
C ASN A 232 -0.41 9.79 -16.98
N TYR A 233 -1.46 10.25 -17.65
CA TYR A 233 -2.24 9.43 -18.57
C TYR A 233 -1.40 8.90 -19.74
N ASP A 234 -0.49 9.73 -20.26
CA ASP A 234 0.26 9.49 -21.51
C ASP A 234 1.41 8.50 -21.37
N THR A 235 1.74 8.08 -20.15
CA THR A 235 2.84 7.14 -19.88
C THR A 235 2.55 6.23 -18.71
N THR A 236 3.01 4.97 -18.79
CA THR A 236 2.91 4.02 -17.67
C THR A 236 4.05 4.14 -16.66
N ASN A 237 5.01 5.06 -16.88
CA ASN A 237 6.12 5.28 -15.95
C ASN A 237 5.69 5.95 -14.62
N GLY A 238 4.44 6.40 -14.52
CA GLY A 238 3.84 6.94 -13.29
C GLY A 238 2.69 6.08 -12.74
N ASP A 239 2.57 4.83 -13.19
CA ASP A 239 1.59 3.88 -12.65
C ASP A 239 2.22 3.20 -11.42
N TYR A 240 2.35 3.92 -10.32
CA TYR A 240 3.07 3.43 -9.15
C TYR A 240 2.21 2.49 -8.29
N SER A 241 2.85 1.52 -7.64
CA SER A 241 2.17 0.52 -6.83
C SER A 241 1.40 1.13 -5.65
N TYR A 242 1.96 2.15 -4.99
CA TYR A 242 1.33 2.77 -3.83
C TYR A 242 0.04 3.54 -4.17
N ASP A 243 -0.06 4.06 -5.39
CA ASP A 243 -1.28 4.70 -5.88
C ASP A 243 -2.40 3.68 -6.02
N VAL A 244 -2.09 2.52 -6.62
CA VAL A 244 -3.02 1.38 -6.66
C VAL A 244 -3.37 0.93 -5.24
N GLY A 245 -2.38 0.83 -4.36
CA GLY A 245 -2.55 0.44 -2.97
C GLY A 245 -3.53 1.32 -2.22
N THR A 246 -3.37 2.64 -2.29
CA THR A 246 -4.23 3.57 -1.55
C THR A 246 -5.59 3.76 -2.19
N PHE A 247 -5.70 3.72 -3.53
CA PHE A 247 -7.02 3.66 -4.18
C PHE A 247 -7.80 2.42 -3.74
N MET A 248 -7.15 1.25 -3.76
CA MET A 248 -7.72 -0.02 -3.30
C MET A 248 -8.10 0.05 -1.82
N GLY A 249 -7.23 0.61 -0.97
CA GLY A 249 -7.51 0.83 0.44
C GLY A 249 -8.76 1.69 0.66
N ALA A 250 -8.86 2.84 0.00
CA ALA A 250 -10.02 3.73 0.09
C ALA A 250 -11.31 3.03 -0.36
N ALA A 251 -11.26 2.27 -1.46
CA ALA A 251 -12.38 1.52 -1.98
C ALA A 251 -12.87 0.45 -0.97
N ILE A 252 -11.96 -0.28 -0.32
CA ILE A 252 -12.30 -1.28 0.70
C ILE A 252 -12.95 -0.62 1.92
N GLU A 253 -12.41 0.51 2.41
CA GLU A 253 -12.98 1.24 3.54
C GLU A 253 -14.40 1.74 3.21
N LEU A 254 -14.61 2.31 2.03
CA LEU A 254 -15.94 2.75 1.59
C LEU A 254 -16.91 1.59 1.40
N TYR A 255 -16.47 0.45 0.87
CA TYR A 255 -17.30 -0.75 0.82
C TYR A 255 -17.70 -1.21 2.22
N ASN A 256 -16.79 -1.17 3.18
CA ASN A 256 -17.08 -1.57 4.55
C ASN A 256 -18.13 -0.71 5.23
N ILE A 257 -18.16 0.59 4.92
CA ILE A 257 -19.13 1.55 5.46
C ILE A 257 -20.47 1.47 4.73
N THR A 258 -20.45 1.54 3.40
CA THR A 258 -21.65 1.73 2.57
C THR A 258 -22.32 0.43 2.13
N LYS A 259 -21.54 -0.67 2.07
CA LYS A 259 -21.92 -1.96 1.46
C LYS A 259 -22.29 -1.87 -0.03
N GLU A 260 -21.96 -0.77 -0.70
CA GLU A 260 -22.17 -0.65 -2.13
C GLU A 260 -21.09 -1.43 -2.90
N LYS A 261 -21.51 -2.48 -3.62
CA LYS A 261 -20.60 -3.40 -4.32
C LYS A 261 -19.69 -2.73 -5.34
N VAL A 262 -20.02 -1.52 -5.80
CA VAL A 262 -19.18 -0.77 -6.75
C VAL A 262 -17.77 -0.56 -6.20
N TYR A 263 -17.63 -0.19 -4.92
CA TYR A 263 -16.32 0.05 -4.31
C TYR A 263 -15.49 -1.22 -4.21
N PHE A 264 -16.10 -2.34 -3.81
CA PHE A 264 -15.39 -3.62 -3.74
C PHE A 264 -14.98 -4.13 -5.14
N ASN A 265 -15.85 -3.98 -6.13
CA ASN A 265 -15.54 -4.31 -7.51
C ASN A 265 -14.39 -3.46 -8.06
N ASP A 266 -14.35 -2.17 -7.72
CA ASP A 266 -13.25 -1.28 -8.09
C ASP A 266 -11.93 -1.73 -7.45
N ALA A 267 -11.93 -2.07 -6.14
CA ALA A 267 -10.75 -2.61 -5.44
C ALA A 267 -10.19 -3.86 -6.13
N VAL A 268 -11.04 -4.83 -6.46
CA VAL A 268 -10.64 -6.06 -7.16
C VAL A 268 -10.14 -5.76 -8.58
N LYS A 269 -10.78 -4.81 -9.28
CA LYS A 269 -10.42 -4.46 -10.65
C LYS A 269 -9.03 -3.83 -10.75
N VAL A 270 -8.71 -2.86 -9.90
CA VAL A 270 -7.39 -2.21 -9.90
C VAL A 270 -6.29 -3.19 -9.48
N ALA A 271 -6.59 -4.10 -8.54
CA ALA A 271 -5.68 -5.16 -8.13
C ALA A 271 -5.36 -6.11 -9.30
N ARG A 272 -6.38 -6.58 -10.04
CA ARG A 272 -6.20 -7.42 -11.24
C ARG A 272 -5.36 -6.72 -12.30
N TYR A 273 -5.60 -5.43 -12.57
CA TYR A 273 -4.79 -4.67 -13.52
C TYR A 273 -3.32 -4.63 -13.09
N HIS A 274 -3.06 -4.28 -11.82
CA HIS A 274 -1.71 -4.10 -11.29
C HIS A 274 -0.90 -5.40 -11.35
N ILE A 275 -1.43 -6.52 -10.86
CA ILE A 275 -0.68 -7.80 -10.85
C ILE A 275 -0.40 -8.34 -12.27
N ALA A 276 -1.15 -7.89 -13.27
CA ALA A 276 -0.96 -8.29 -14.67
C ALA A 276 0.01 -7.37 -15.43
N ASN A 277 0.01 -6.07 -15.14
CA ASN A 277 0.67 -5.05 -15.98
C ASN A 277 1.84 -4.34 -15.30
N ASN A 278 1.84 -4.21 -13.98
CA ASN A 278 2.86 -3.46 -13.23
C ASN A 278 3.91 -4.41 -12.65
N VAL A 279 4.41 -5.31 -13.50
CA VAL A 279 5.32 -6.38 -13.11
C VAL A 279 6.54 -6.44 -14.01
N ASN A 280 7.66 -6.89 -13.46
CA ASN A 280 8.79 -7.34 -14.25
C ASN A 280 8.37 -8.57 -15.07
N THR A 281 8.57 -8.51 -16.38
CA THR A 281 8.11 -9.55 -17.31
C THR A 281 8.81 -10.89 -17.11
N ALA A 282 10.08 -10.89 -16.68
CA ALA A 282 10.89 -12.09 -16.48
C ALA A 282 10.58 -12.79 -15.16
N TYR A 283 10.43 -12.02 -14.07
CA TYR A 283 10.28 -12.58 -12.72
C TYR A 283 8.84 -12.63 -12.22
N LYS A 284 7.92 -11.92 -12.87
CA LYS A 284 6.51 -11.75 -12.44
C LYS A 284 6.39 -11.19 -11.01
N VAL A 285 7.32 -10.28 -10.68
CA VAL A 285 7.41 -9.53 -9.42
C VAL A 285 6.99 -8.09 -9.71
N MET A 286 6.28 -7.43 -8.80
CA MET A 286 5.93 -6.01 -8.94
C MET A 286 7.18 -5.15 -9.11
N ARG A 287 7.04 -4.08 -9.88
CA ARG A 287 8.10 -3.11 -10.10
C ARG A 287 7.51 -1.71 -10.10
N ASP A 288 8.29 -0.74 -9.63
CA ASP A 288 8.00 0.67 -9.82
C ASP A 288 9.03 1.27 -10.77
N TYR A 289 8.58 2.20 -11.62
CA TYR A 289 9.51 2.93 -12.46
C TYR A 289 10.45 3.79 -11.60
N GLY A 290 11.75 3.76 -11.92
CA GLY A 290 12.75 4.52 -11.17
C GLY A 290 13.27 3.84 -9.89
N GLU A 291 12.82 2.61 -9.57
CA GLU A 291 13.40 1.86 -8.45
C GLU A 291 14.93 1.72 -8.64
N GLN A 292 15.70 2.15 -7.64
CA GLN A 292 17.15 2.30 -7.80
C GLN A 292 17.90 2.09 -6.49
N THR A 293 19.08 1.47 -6.61
CA THR A 293 20.11 1.36 -5.57
C THR A 293 21.17 2.46 -5.76
N GLY A 294 21.79 2.95 -4.69
CA GLY A 294 23.00 3.81 -4.79
C GLY A 294 22.76 5.30 -4.58
N ASP A 295 23.73 6.11 -5.00
CA ASP A 295 23.73 7.57 -4.79
C ASP A 295 22.89 8.30 -5.86
N GLY A 296 21.92 9.10 -5.41
CA GLY A 296 21.08 9.94 -6.28
C GLY A 296 19.91 10.57 -5.51
N GLY A 297 19.19 11.51 -6.12
CA GLY A 297 17.85 11.88 -5.65
C GLY A 297 16.80 10.88 -6.18
N GLY A 298 15.63 10.80 -5.54
CA GLY A 298 14.46 10.06 -6.09
C GLY A 298 14.22 8.64 -5.57
N HIS A 299 14.67 8.31 -4.36
CA HIS A 299 14.48 6.96 -3.79
C HIS A 299 13.08 6.68 -3.24
N ASP A 300 12.14 7.63 -3.30
CA ASP A 300 10.78 7.47 -2.77
C ASP A 300 10.07 6.23 -3.31
N CYS A 301 10.28 5.93 -4.60
CA CYS A 301 9.75 4.75 -5.27
C CYS A 301 10.18 3.41 -4.64
N ASN A 302 11.29 3.38 -3.89
CA ASN A 302 11.74 2.18 -3.20
C ASN A 302 10.80 1.75 -2.04
N LEU A 303 9.94 2.66 -1.56
CA LEU A 303 8.96 2.38 -0.50
C LEU A 303 7.62 1.87 -1.07
N PHE A 304 7.27 2.27 -2.29
CA PHE A 304 5.91 2.21 -2.83
C PHE A 304 5.30 0.80 -2.82
N LYS A 305 6.10 -0.22 -3.14
CA LYS A 305 5.66 -1.62 -3.12
C LYS A 305 5.10 -2.06 -1.77
N GLY A 306 5.71 -1.62 -0.67
CA GLY A 306 5.26 -1.92 0.69
C GLY A 306 3.86 -1.37 0.98
N ILE A 307 3.57 -0.16 0.51
CA ILE A 307 2.24 0.47 0.67
C ILE A 307 1.20 -0.34 -0.10
N PHE A 308 1.49 -0.74 -1.35
CA PHE A 308 0.61 -1.64 -2.09
C PHE A 308 0.33 -2.92 -1.32
N VAL A 309 1.39 -3.59 -0.84
CA VAL A 309 1.27 -4.88 -0.14
C VAL A 309 0.39 -4.77 1.10
N ARG A 310 0.47 -3.66 1.86
CA ARG A 310 -0.40 -3.44 3.03
C ARG A 310 -1.88 -3.53 2.68
N TYR A 311 -2.34 -2.79 1.67
CA TYR A 311 -3.75 -2.79 1.29
C TYR A 311 -4.14 -4.02 0.47
N PHE A 312 -3.22 -4.58 -0.31
CA PHE A 312 -3.45 -5.82 -1.04
C PHE A 312 -3.67 -6.99 -0.09
N THR A 313 -2.93 -7.03 1.02
CA THR A 313 -3.10 -8.02 2.09
C THR A 313 -4.45 -7.89 2.79
N ILE A 314 -4.97 -6.66 2.94
CA ILE A 314 -6.33 -6.43 3.43
C ILE A 314 -7.36 -6.99 2.43
N LEU A 315 -7.18 -6.73 1.12
CA LEU A 315 -8.07 -7.28 0.09
C LEU A 315 -8.05 -8.81 0.08
N ILE A 316 -6.86 -9.42 0.09
CA ILE A 316 -6.67 -10.88 0.12
C ILE A 316 -7.40 -11.52 1.30
N GLN A 317 -7.49 -10.86 2.45
CA GLN A 317 -8.16 -11.39 3.64
C GLN A 317 -9.66 -11.06 3.67
N HIS A 318 -10.14 -10.17 2.81
CA HIS A 318 -11.54 -9.74 2.84
C HIS A 318 -12.47 -10.95 2.57
N PRO A 319 -13.52 -11.16 3.38
CA PRO A 319 -14.40 -12.34 3.26
C PRO A 319 -15.13 -12.39 1.91
N ASP A 320 -15.50 -11.23 1.37
CA ASP A 320 -16.24 -11.14 0.10
C ASP A 320 -15.34 -11.31 -1.15
N LEU A 321 -14.03 -11.47 -0.99
CA LEU A 321 -13.14 -11.76 -2.13
C LEU A 321 -13.41 -13.17 -2.66
N SER A 322 -13.63 -13.28 -3.97
CA SER A 322 -13.82 -14.59 -4.61
C SER A 322 -12.63 -15.51 -4.38
N GLU A 323 -12.86 -16.81 -4.26
CA GLU A 323 -11.79 -17.79 -4.05
C GLU A 323 -10.78 -17.77 -5.20
N GLY A 324 -11.25 -17.64 -6.45
CA GLY A 324 -10.38 -17.53 -7.62
C GLY A 324 -9.47 -16.30 -7.60
N ASP A 325 -9.99 -15.13 -7.20
CA ASP A 325 -9.13 -13.95 -7.03
C ASP A 325 -8.18 -14.12 -5.85
N ARG A 326 -8.64 -14.67 -4.73
CA ARG A 326 -7.83 -14.91 -3.55
C ARG A 326 -6.63 -15.79 -3.88
N MET A 327 -6.85 -16.91 -4.57
CA MET A 327 -5.78 -17.81 -5.04
C MET A 327 -4.76 -17.07 -5.93
N ARG A 328 -5.23 -16.33 -6.94
CA ARG A 328 -4.36 -15.56 -7.85
C ARG A 328 -3.55 -14.50 -7.10
N PHE A 329 -4.19 -13.78 -6.18
CA PHE A 329 -3.58 -12.69 -5.42
C PHE A 329 -2.55 -13.20 -4.41
N VAL A 330 -2.87 -14.29 -3.71
CA VAL A 330 -1.96 -15.02 -2.82
C VAL A 330 -0.74 -15.51 -3.61
N ALA A 331 -0.94 -16.16 -4.75
CA ALA A 331 0.15 -16.69 -5.57
C ALA A 331 1.09 -15.58 -6.04
N PHE A 332 0.52 -14.44 -6.49
CA PHE A 332 1.29 -13.26 -6.83
C PHE A 332 2.12 -12.74 -5.65
N LEU A 333 1.50 -12.49 -4.50
CA LEU A 333 2.22 -11.95 -3.33
C LEU A 333 3.29 -12.93 -2.80
N LYS A 334 2.99 -14.24 -2.81
CA LYS A 334 3.95 -15.29 -2.45
C LYS A 334 5.18 -15.27 -3.38
N ASN A 335 4.99 -15.17 -4.70
CA ASN A 335 6.11 -15.07 -5.63
C ASN A 335 6.97 -13.82 -5.35
N ASN A 336 6.33 -12.69 -5.11
CA ASN A 336 7.02 -11.45 -4.74
C ASN A 336 7.88 -11.60 -3.47
N ALA A 337 7.28 -12.15 -2.41
CA ALA A 337 7.98 -12.39 -1.15
C ALA A 337 9.09 -13.43 -1.28
N ASN A 338 8.90 -14.47 -2.09
CA ASN A 338 9.92 -15.46 -2.39
C ASN A 338 11.14 -14.83 -3.08
N TYR A 339 10.95 -14.01 -4.12
CA TYR A 339 12.05 -13.30 -4.77
C TYR A 339 12.76 -12.36 -3.78
N LEU A 340 12.00 -11.51 -3.08
CA LEU A 340 12.55 -10.60 -2.08
C LEU A 340 13.38 -11.37 -1.05
N TRP A 341 12.79 -12.40 -0.43
CA TRP A 341 13.46 -13.12 0.64
C TRP A 341 14.64 -13.94 0.13
N THR A 342 14.58 -14.52 -1.06
CA THR A 342 15.65 -15.40 -1.58
C THR A 342 16.81 -14.61 -2.17
N LEU A 343 16.50 -13.64 -3.03
CA LEU A 343 17.46 -12.93 -3.86
C LEU A 343 17.59 -11.46 -3.48
N GLY A 344 16.49 -10.83 -3.04
CA GLY A 344 16.44 -9.42 -2.68
C GLY A 344 16.96 -9.08 -1.27
N THR A 345 17.31 -10.08 -0.45
CA THR A 345 17.69 -9.87 0.96
C THR A 345 19.04 -10.50 1.26
N GLU A 346 20.02 -9.64 1.57
CA GLU A 346 21.33 -10.05 2.07
C GLU A 346 21.24 -10.58 3.51
N LYS A 347 21.81 -11.76 3.75
CA LYS A 347 21.80 -12.44 5.07
C LYS A 347 23.25 -12.67 5.53
N PRO A 348 23.54 -12.60 6.84
CA PRO A 348 22.58 -12.55 7.95
C PRO A 348 22.07 -11.14 8.31
N ASP A 349 22.59 -10.09 7.68
CA ASP A 349 22.34 -8.70 8.12
C ASP A 349 20.95 -8.15 7.80
N ILE A 350 20.19 -8.85 6.93
CA ILE A 350 18.83 -8.51 6.49
C ILE A 350 18.76 -7.14 5.80
N LYS A 351 19.75 -6.84 4.95
CA LYS A 351 19.69 -5.67 4.06
C LYS A 351 18.78 -6.02 2.87
N MET A 352 17.75 -5.22 2.62
CA MET A 352 16.74 -5.49 1.59
C MET A 352 16.87 -4.54 0.41
N SER A 353 16.85 -5.13 -0.79
CA SER A 353 16.91 -4.43 -2.07
C SER A 353 15.55 -3.83 -2.44
N PRO A 354 15.50 -2.66 -3.09
CA PRO A 354 14.29 -2.16 -3.72
C PRO A 354 13.90 -2.98 -4.96
N THR A 355 14.86 -3.65 -5.61
CA THR A 355 14.64 -4.53 -6.75
C THR A 355 14.65 -5.97 -6.25
N TRP A 356 13.46 -6.51 -5.94
CA TRP A 356 13.31 -7.74 -5.16
C TRP A 356 13.91 -9.01 -5.80
N TRP A 357 14.21 -9.01 -7.10
CA TRP A 357 14.88 -10.12 -7.78
C TRP A 357 16.41 -9.94 -7.88
N GLN A 358 17.00 -8.96 -7.19
CA GLN A 358 18.44 -8.69 -7.19
C GLN A 358 18.93 -8.41 -5.77
N MET A 359 20.12 -8.93 -5.43
CA MET A 359 20.80 -8.61 -4.18
C MET A 359 20.98 -7.09 -4.03
N PRO A 360 20.89 -6.55 -2.80
CA PRO A 360 21.24 -5.15 -2.57
C PRO A 360 22.68 -4.91 -3.05
N LYS A 361 22.91 -3.75 -3.67
CA LYS A 361 24.24 -3.39 -4.19
C LYS A 361 24.95 -2.46 -3.21
N GLY A 362 26.18 -2.80 -2.82
CA GLY A 362 27.17 -1.90 -2.20
C GLY A 362 26.88 -1.36 -0.79
N ASP A 363 27.87 -0.65 -0.24
CA ASP A 363 27.81 0.12 1.02
C ASP A 363 26.98 1.40 0.80
N THR A 364 25.69 1.25 0.49
CA THR A 364 24.82 2.36 0.12
C THR A 364 24.35 3.16 1.32
N ALA A 365 24.37 4.48 1.22
CA ALA A 365 23.81 5.38 2.22
C ALA A 365 22.35 5.74 1.91
N TRP A 366 21.99 6.00 0.65
CA TRP A 366 20.72 6.65 0.30
C TRP A 366 19.64 5.66 -0.18
N GLY A 367 18.41 5.81 0.34
CA GLY A 367 17.25 4.99 -0.04
C GLY A 367 17.10 3.65 0.69
N ASP A 368 18.03 3.30 1.58
CA ASP A 368 18.06 2.03 2.30
C ASP A 368 16.85 1.88 3.24
N LEU A 369 16.51 2.92 4.02
CA LEU A 369 15.34 2.88 4.91
C LEU A 369 14.04 2.55 4.16
N ARG A 370 13.82 3.18 2.99
CA ARG A 370 12.62 2.97 2.16
C ARG A 370 12.52 1.53 1.65
N SER A 371 13.65 0.99 1.18
CA SER A 371 13.75 -0.40 0.72
C SER A 371 13.48 -1.38 1.86
N ALA A 372 14.05 -1.13 3.05
CA ALA A 372 13.83 -1.94 4.24
C ALA A 372 12.39 -1.86 4.76
N ILE A 373 11.76 -0.68 4.74
CA ILE A 373 10.34 -0.52 5.07
C ILE A 373 9.49 -1.37 4.11
N SER A 374 9.72 -1.23 2.80
CA SER A 374 8.93 -1.94 1.79
C SER A 374 9.08 -3.46 1.92
N GLY A 375 10.31 -3.93 2.09
CA GLY A 375 10.58 -5.35 2.21
C GLY A 375 10.07 -5.93 3.53
N THR A 376 10.30 -5.25 4.65
CA THR A 376 9.83 -5.70 5.98
C THR A 376 8.30 -5.73 6.05
N THR A 377 7.62 -4.71 5.50
CA THR A 377 6.15 -4.71 5.36
C THR A 377 5.66 -5.93 4.58
N THR A 378 6.38 -6.33 3.54
CA THR A 378 6.03 -7.49 2.71
C THR A 378 6.19 -8.80 3.47
N ILE A 379 7.29 -8.97 4.22
CA ILE A 379 7.52 -10.17 5.01
C ILE A 379 6.54 -10.27 6.20
N GLU A 380 6.21 -9.15 6.85
CA GLU A 380 5.17 -9.10 7.88
C GLU A 380 3.79 -9.46 7.31
N ALA A 381 3.45 -8.98 6.12
CA ALA A 381 2.22 -9.35 5.43
C ALA A 381 2.16 -10.86 5.14
N MET A 382 3.28 -11.48 4.73
CA MET A 382 3.33 -12.93 4.54
C MET A 382 3.14 -13.71 5.85
N ALA A 383 3.75 -13.25 6.95
CA ALA A 383 3.54 -13.87 8.27
C ALA A 383 2.08 -13.76 8.73
N LEU A 384 1.40 -12.66 8.43
CA LEU A 384 -0.03 -12.50 8.69
C LEU A 384 -0.88 -13.48 7.86
N LEU A 385 -0.57 -13.63 6.58
CA LEU A 385 -1.28 -14.57 5.70
C LEU A 385 -1.01 -16.04 6.09
N GLU A 386 0.21 -16.39 6.48
CA GLU A 386 0.57 -17.72 7.02
C GLU A 386 -0.23 -18.02 8.29
N LYS A 387 -0.25 -17.07 9.24
CA LYS A 387 -1.04 -17.20 10.49
C LYS A 387 -2.52 -17.45 10.22
N ASN A 388 -3.05 -16.85 9.16
CA ASN A 388 -4.46 -16.96 8.78
C ASN A 388 -4.73 -18.13 7.81
N GLY A 389 -3.74 -18.99 7.55
CA GLY A 389 -3.90 -20.19 6.71
C GLY A 389 -4.10 -19.90 5.22
N LEU A 390 -3.71 -18.71 4.76
CA LEU A 390 -3.82 -18.29 3.36
C LEU A 390 -2.53 -18.54 2.57
N VAL A 391 -1.40 -18.73 3.25
CA VAL A 391 -0.12 -19.14 2.68
C VAL A 391 0.44 -20.28 3.52
N ASP A 392 1.15 -21.19 2.88
CA ASP A 392 1.78 -22.36 3.47
C ASP A 392 3.22 -22.17 3.93
#